data_AF-A0A950EFW5-F1
#
_entry.id   AF-A0A950EFW5-F1
#
_cell.length_a   1.000
_cell.length_b   1.000
_cell.length_c   1.000
_cell.angle_alpha   90.00
_cell.angle_beta   90.00
_cell.angle_gamma   90.00
#
_symmetry.space_group_name_H-M   'P 1'
#
loop_
_entity.id
_entity.type
_entity.pdbx_description
1 polymer ?
#
loop_
_entity_poly.entity_id
_entity_poly.type
_entity_poly.pdbx_seq_one_letter_code
_entity_poly.pdbx_strand_id
1 'polypeptide(L)'
;MAFVEFNDQGSELDPSQRAAALDLIRKAPRPLLFLYIHGWQNNANSGDVCHFEHFLDELSHFPEATGRNLNIIGVYIGWRGIDLNVPVLKFLTFWSRKSTGYAIASGNGCLAAISELALAARAPDKQFHRCLLLGHSFGGLLLENTISHSILDASSTGARNTSPWDMAVAFNSADSSVGTRQLMAELDYLYRYDPVRRAYVARSPAPEKGSSLPENRPFLVILQSENDQATGQIFPVGTGVYNIVDLRAHWDKVAVPGSNGLKVSESKFYTQTPGNNKYLVNYHVAPLGEATPPAGLRATDNRAFEANILENHPDYSFYTSEHNNGHEDNFCRGAEYNPNEIRPGTGNELWRKWQFVYTGNARVPFWIVRVPKDIIWGHGGLWSDNSVAMLAALFRIEIPLPPEALAALRASARTPRDVRH
;
A
#
# COMPACT_ATOMS: atom_id res chain seq x y z
N MET A 1 2.12 -12.55 14.27
CA MET A 1 2.46 -11.12 14.03
C MET A 1 3.52 -10.68 15.03
N ALA A 2 4.32 -9.68 14.70
CA ALA A 2 5.26 -9.00 15.61
C ALA A 2 5.02 -7.48 15.58
N PHE A 3 5.57 -6.76 16.55
CA PHE A 3 5.50 -5.29 16.63
C PHE A 3 6.91 -4.73 16.62
N VAL A 4 7.09 -3.52 16.07
CA VAL A 4 8.31 -2.70 16.24
C VAL A 4 7.86 -1.26 16.42
N GLU A 5 8.06 -0.70 17.60
CA GLU A 5 7.56 0.62 17.95
C GLU A 5 8.67 1.67 18.06
N PHE A 6 8.36 2.89 17.62
CA PHE A 6 9.24 4.05 17.63
C PHE A 6 8.68 5.15 18.52
N ASN A 7 9.56 5.88 19.18
CA ASN A 7 9.21 7.12 19.87
C ASN A 7 9.04 8.28 18.87
N ASP A 8 8.58 9.43 19.37
CA ASP A 8 8.35 10.64 18.57
C ASP A 8 9.61 11.21 17.89
N GLN A 9 10.81 10.71 18.25
CA GLN A 9 12.10 11.11 17.66
C GLN A 9 12.65 10.05 16.69
N GLY A 10 11.88 9.00 16.37
CA GLY A 10 12.30 7.92 15.47
C GLY A 10 13.29 6.93 16.07
N SER A 11 13.46 6.91 17.39
CA SER A 11 14.24 5.88 18.09
C SER A 11 13.33 4.70 18.48
N GLU A 12 13.86 3.49 18.42
CA GLU A 12 13.13 2.29 18.87
C GLU A 12 12.77 2.40 20.35
N LEU A 13 11.52 2.06 20.70
CA LEU A 13 11.08 2.01 22.09
C LEU A 13 11.69 0.83 22.83
N ASP A 14 11.76 -0.33 22.16
CA ASP A 14 12.35 -1.54 22.70
C ASP A 14 13.07 -2.32 21.59
N PRO A 15 14.42 -2.37 21.58
CA PRO A 15 15.18 -3.15 20.61
C PRO A 15 14.85 -4.65 20.59
N SER A 16 14.28 -5.20 21.68
CA SER A 16 13.88 -6.60 21.76
C SER A 16 12.72 -6.93 20.81
N GLN A 17 11.85 -5.95 20.54
CA GLN A 17 10.75 -6.07 19.59
C GLN A 17 11.27 -6.34 18.16
N ARG A 18 12.26 -5.57 17.72
CA ARG A 18 12.93 -5.80 16.43
C ARG A 18 13.64 -7.15 16.39
N ALA A 19 14.33 -7.53 17.47
CA ALA A 19 15.00 -8.83 17.56
C ALA A 19 14.00 -10.01 17.44
N ALA A 20 12.85 -9.91 18.09
CA ALA A 20 11.79 -10.90 18.01
C ALA A 20 11.17 -10.99 16.60
N ALA A 21 10.94 -9.85 15.94
CA ALA A 21 10.47 -9.80 14.57
C ALA A 21 11.48 -10.46 13.60
N LEU A 22 12.77 -10.18 13.77
CA LEU A 22 13.84 -10.81 12.98
C LEU A 22 13.92 -12.32 13.22
N ASP A 23 13.79 -12.78 14.46
CA ASP A 23 13.80 -14.21 14.79
C ASP A 23 12.62 -14.95 14.14
N LEU A 24 11.42 -14.36 14.18
CA LEU A 24 10.23 -14.88 13.49
C LEU A 24 10.48 -15.03 11.98
N ILE A 25 11.04 -14.00 11.34
CA ILE A 25 11.36 -14.02 9.90
C ILE A 25 12.46 -15.03 9.57
N ARG A 26 13.52 -15.11 10.38
CA ARG A 26 14.64 -16.03 10.17
C ARG A 26 14.23 -17.50 10.28
N LYS A 27 13.27 -17.83 11.15
CA LYS A 27 12.75 -19.20 11.31
C LYS A 27 11.80 -19.64 10.20
N ALA A 28 11.22 -18.71 9.44
CA ALA A 28 10.31 -19.03 8.36
C ALA A 28 11.06 -19.43 7.08
N PRO A 29 10.90 -20.66 6.54
CA PRO A 29 11.55 -21.06 5.29
C PRO A 29 10.94 -20.42 4.03
N ARG A 30 9.66 -19.99 4.10
CA ARG A 30 8.88 -19.47 2.97
C ARG A 30 8.13 -18.17 3.33
N PRO A 31 8.80 -17.11 3.80
CA PRO A 31 8.14 -15.90 4.29
C PRO A 31 7.36 -15.14 3.19
N LEU A 32 6.09 -14.85 3.47
CA LEU A 32 5.34 -13.76 2.84
C LEU A 32 5.16 -12.68 3.91
N LEU A 33 6.05 -11.68 3.88
CA LEU A 33 6.18 -10.64 4.88
C LEU A 33 5.35 -9.41 4.51
N PHE A 34 4.54 -8.94 5.44
CA PHE A 34 3.83 -7.67 5.38
C PHE A 34 4.36 -6.76 6.50
N LEU A 35 4.90 -5.61 6.13
CA LEU A 35 5.23 -4.53 7.05
C LEU A 35 4.13 -3.48 6.96
N TYR A 36 3.34 -3.31 8.02
CA TYR A 36 2.26 -2.33 8.04
C TYR A 36 2.61 -1.16 8.95
N ILE A 37 2.53 0.06 8.41
CA ILE A 37 2.82 1.32 9.09
C ILE A 37 1.50 2.07 9.28
N HIS A 38 1.11 2.28 10.53
CA HIS A 38 -0.21 2.86 10.84
C HIS A 38 -0.27 4.39 10.72
N GLY A 39 -1.48 4.93 10.75
CA GLY A 39 -1.75 6.37 10.79
C GLY A 39 -1.72 7.00 12.19
N TRP A 40 -1.71 8.34 12.25
CA TRP A 40 -1.62 9.14 13.50
C TRP A 40 -2.73 8.95 14.54
N GLN A 41 -3.91 8.47 14.16
CA GLN A 41 -5.02 8.19 15.09
C GLN A 41 -4.92 6.79 15.70
N ASN A 42 -4.03 5.95 15.17
CA ASN A 42 -3.85 4.58 15.58
C ASN A 42 -2.61 4.48 16.49
N ASN A 43 -2.59 3.45 17.32
CA ASN A 43 -1.44 3.05 18.14
C ASN A 43 -1.38 1.51 18.17
N ALA A 44 -0.37 0.93 18.82
CA ALA A 44 -0.20 -0.53 18.92
C ALA A 44 -1.34 -1.26 19.68
N ASN A 45 -2.32 -0.54 20.22
CA ASN A 45 -3.52 -1.06 20.88
C ASN A 45 -4.83 -0.61 20.20
N SER A 46 -4.77 -0.09 18.97
CA SER A 46 -5.95 0.40 18.24
C SER A 46 -6.62 -0.69 17.41
N GLY A 47 -7.89 -0.48 17.01
CA GLY A 47 -8.62 -1.42 16.13
C GLY A 47 -7.92 -1.72 14.80
N ASP A 48 -7.00 -0.85 14.36
CA ASP A 48 -6.18 -1.05 13.16
C ASP A 48 -5.26 -2.28 13.26
N VAL A 49 -4.79 -2.60 14.46
CA VAL A 49 -4.03 -3.83 14.73
C VAL A 49 -4.93 -5.05 14.49
N CYS A 50 -6.18 -4.99 14.96
CA CYS A 50 -7.13 -6.08 14.81
C CYS A 50 -7.48 -6.31 13.32
N HIS A 51 -7.68 -5.24 12.55
CA HIS A 51 -7.95 -5.35 11.12
C HIS A 51 -6.75 -5.89 10.34
N PHE A 52 -5.52 -5.47 10.69
CA PHE A 52 -4.32 -6.02 10.08
C PHE A 52 -4.13 -7.50 10.45
N GLU A 53 -4.37 -7.89 11.71
CA GLU A 53 -4.37 -9.31 12.11
C GLU A 53 -5.40 -10.11 11.33
N HIS A 54 -6.63 -9.60 11.17
CA HIS A 54 -7.69 -10.24 10.40
C HIS A 54 -7.27 -10.45 8.94
N PHE A 55 -6.74 -9.42 8.28
CA PHE A 55 -6.22 -9.50 6.92
C PHE A 55 -5.15 -10.61 6.77
N LEU A 56 -4.21 -10.71 7.72
CA LEU A 56 -3.18 -11.75 7.70
C LEU A 56 -3.75 -13.15 7.94
N ASP A 57 -4.74 -13.26 8.82
CA ASP A 57 -5.41 -14.52 9.13
C ASP A 57 -6.19 -15.01 7.91
N GLU A 58 -6.98 -14.13 7.28
CA GLU A 58 -7.70 -14.40 6.04
C GLU A 58 -6.75 -14.90 4.94
N LEU A 59 -5.65 -14.17 4.71
CA LEU A 59 -4.57 -14.55 3.80
C LEU A 59 -4.02 -15.95 4.05
N SER A 60 -3.85 -16.33 5.32
CA SER A 60 -3.27 -17.61 5.70
C SER A 60 -4.15 -18.82 5.36
N HIS A 61 -5.46 -18.61 5.22
CA HIS A 61 -6.44 -19.66 4.90
C HIS A 61 -6.67 -19.87 3.39
N PHE A 62 -6.20 -18.94 2.54
CA PHE A 62 -6.34 -19.08 1.08
C PHE A 62 -5.55 -20.28 0.53
N PRO A 63 -6.02 -20.89 -0.60
CA PRO A 63 -5.37 -22.09 -1.13
C PRO A 63 -4.00 -21.78 -1.71
N GLU A 64 -3.70 -20.52 -2.02
CA GLU A 64 -2.35 -20.11 -2.36
C GLU A 64 -1.41 -20.22 -1.15
N ALA A 65 -1.78 -19.63 -0.01
CA ALA A 65 -0.94 -19.67 1.18
C ALA A 65 -0.77 -21.10 1.68
N THR A 66 -1.88 -21.83 1.82
CA THR A 66 -1.88 -23.22 2.29
C THR A 66 -1.29 -24.20 1.28
N GLY A 67 -1.62 -24.09 0.00
CA GLY A 67 -1.10 -24.99 -1.05
C GLY A 67 0.39 -24.82 -1.31
N ARG A 68 0.96 -23.65 -1.00
CA ARG A 68 2.40 -23.36 -1.13
C ARG A 68 3.15 -23.38 0.20
N ASN A 69 2.47 -23.72 1.31
CA ASN A 69 3.00 -23.67 2.67
C ASN A 69 3.75 -22.37 2.97
N LEU A 70 3.14 -21.23 2.63
CA LEU A 70 3.72 -19.90 2.90
C LEU A 70 3.65 -19.59 4.39
N ASN A 71 4.71 -18.98 4.91
CA ASN A 71 4.71 -18.41 6.25
C ASN A 71 4.22 -16.96 6.16
N ILE A 72 2.93 -16.73 6.40
CA ILE A 72 2.36 -15.38 6.46
C ILE A 72 2.88 -14.69 7.72
N ILE A 73 3.63 -13.59 7.55
CA ILE A 73 4.22 -12.84 8.65
C ILE A 73 3.80 -11.39 8.52
N GLY A 74 3.13 -10.87 9.54
CA GLY A 74 2.93 -9.43 9.72
C GLY A 74 3.88 -8.86 10.75
N VAL A 75 4.46 -7.71 10.45
CA VAL A 75 5.12 -6.84 11.43
C VAL A 75 4.41 -5.48 11.42
N TYR A 76 3.86 -5.11 12.56
CA TYR A 76 3.21 -3.83 12.76
C TYR A 76 4.24 -2.79 13.21
N ILE A 77 4.46 -1.77 12.40
CA ILE A 77 5.39 -0.67 12.67
C ILE A 77 4.61 0.45 13.36
N GLY A 78 4.90 0.61 14.65
CA GLY A 78 4.19 1.49 15.56
C GLY A 78 4.91 2.80 15.86
N TRP A 79 4.16 3.86 16.16
CA TRP A 79 4.62 4.97 16.99
C TRP A 79 3.48 5.51 17.84
N ARG A 80 3.80 6.40 18.77
CA ARG A 80 2.80 6.99 19.67
C ARG A 80 1.81 7.88 18.92
N GLY A 81 0.60 7.35 18.69
CA GLY A 81 -0.57 8.09 18.23
C GLY A 81 -1.16 9.03 19.30
N ILE A 82 -2.35 9.57 19.05
CA ILE A 82 -3.04 10.51 19.97
C ILE A 82 -3.80 9.78 21.10
N ASP A 83 -3.69 10.32 22.31
CA ASP A 83 -4.50 9.97 23.52
C ASP A 83 -5.53 11.06 23.89
N LEU A 84 -6.05 11.84 22.94
CA LEU A 84 -6.94 12.99 23.20
C LEU A 84 -8.23 12.94 22.37
N ASN A 85 -9.36 12.95 23.07
CA ASN A 85 -10.70 12.78 22.49
C ASN A 85 -11.50 14.09 22.36
N VAL A 86 -10.84 15.23 22.14
CA VAL A 86 -11.49 16.56 22.00
C VAL A 86 -11.33 17.11 20.58
N PRO A 87 -12.42 17.34 19.80
CA PRO A 87 -12.36 17.65 18.36
C PRO A 87 -11.52 18.87 17.96
N VAL A 88 -11.56 19.97 18.72
CA VAL A 88 -10.76 21.18 18.39
C VAL A 88 -9.27 20.97 18.67
N LEU A 89 -8.94 20.22 19.72
CA LEU A 89 -7.55 19.85 20.03
C LEU A 89 -7.01 18.82 19.03
N LYS A 90 -7.87 18.02 18.38
CA LYS A 90 -7.46 17.08 17.30
C LYS A 90 -6.80 17.81 16.12
N PHE A 91 -7.22 19.03 15.78
CA PHE A 91 -6.60 19.84 14.72
C PHE A 91 -5.22 20.39 15.11
N LEU A 92 -5.00 20.72 16.39
CA LEU A 92 -3.68 21.15 16.86
C LEU A 92 -2.70 19.97 16.93
N THR A 93 -3.19 18.80 17.33
CA THR A 93 -2.37 17.58 17.33
C THR A 93 -2.01 17.12 15.92
N PHE A 94 -2.81 17.44 14.90
CA PHE A 94 -2.47 17.12 13.50
C PHE A 94 -1.10 17.70 13.10
N TRP A 95 -0.81 18.96 13.45
CA TRP A 95 0.50 19.59 13.16
C TRP A 95 1.64 18.95 13.93
N SER A 96 1.44 18.74 15.22
CA SER A 96 2.43 18.06 16.06
C SER A 96 2.72 16.65 15.55
N ARG A 97 1.68 15.85 15.28
CA ARG A 97 1.81 14.48 14.78
C ARG A 97 2.36 14.42 13.36
N LYS A 98 2.04 15.39 12.50
CA LYS A 98 2.70 15.57 11.20
C LYS A 98 4.20 15.80 11.35
N SER A 99 4.58 16.72 12.23
CA SER A 99 5.99 16.96 12.54
C SER A 99 6.67 15.72 13.12
N THR A 100 5.99 14.97 13.99
CA THR A 100 6.49 13.71 14.54
C THR A 100 6.67 12.64 13.46
N GLY A 101 5.69 12.43 12.59
CA GLY A 101 5.80 11.50 11.47
C GLY A 101 6.98 11.84 10.55
N TYR A 102 7.19 13.13 10.27
CA TYR A 102 8.38 13.60 9.57
C TYR A 102 9.68 13.34 10.33
N ALA A 103 9.73 13.59 11.65
CA ALA A 103 10.91 13.32 12.46
C ALA A 103 11.28 11.84 12.43
N ILE A 104 10.28 10.94 12.58
CA ILE A 104 10.46 9.49 12.48
C ILE A 104 10.93 9.10 11.07
N ALA A 105 10.34 9.67 10.02
CA ALA A 105 10.69 9.39 8.63
C ALA A 105 12.08 9.87 8.24
N SER A 106 12.49 11.03 8.77
CA SER A 106 13.84 11.57 8.59
C SER A 106 14.88 10.87 9.48
N GLY A 107 14.43 10.10 10.47
CA GLY A 107 15.27 9.32 11.34
C GLY A 107 15.73 8.03 10.68
N ASN A 108 17.04 7.76 10.70
CA ASN A 108 17.60 6.54 10.10
C ASN A 108 17.08 5.24 10.75
N GLY A 109 16.53 5.30 11.97
CA GLY A 109 16.10 4.13 12.73
C GLY A 109 14.97 3.33 12.06
N CYS A 110 13.91 4.00 11.61
CA CYS A 110 12.76 3.31 11.01
C CYS A 110 13.11 2.70 9.64
N LEU A 111 13.77 3.48 8.78
CA LEU A 111 14.28 3.00 7.49
C LEU A 111 15.23 1.80 7.66
N ALA A 112 16.14 1.87 8.64
CA ALA A 112 17.05 0.76 8.93
C ALA A 112 16.31 -0.50 9.39
N ALA A 113 15.31 -0.36 10.27
CA ALA A 113 14.50 -1.49 10.71
C ALA A 113 13.70 -2.12 9.55
N ILE A 114 13.02 -1.32 8.74
CA ILE A 114 12.28 -1.79 7.54
C ILE A 114 13.23 -2.54 6.60
N SER A 115 14.40 -1.95 6.34
CA SER A 115 15.41 -2.55 5.46
C SER A 115 15.94 -3.88 6.03
N GLU A 116 16.24 -3.93 7.32
CA GLU A 116 16.76 -5.13 7.99
C GLU A 116 15.74 -6.28 7.98
N LEU A 117 14.46 -5.99 8.28
CA LEU A 117 13.38 -6.97 8.23
C LEU A 117 13.16 -7.51 6.81
N ALA A 118 13.15 -6.62 5.81
CA ALA A 118 12.99 -6.99 4.41
C ALA A 118 14.18 -7.84 3.90
N LEU A 119 15.41 -7.47 4.26
CA LEU A 119 16.61 -8.25 3.94
C LEU A 119 16.62 -9.63 4.63
N ALA A 120 16.14 -9.73 5.88
CA ALA A 120 16.02 -10.99 6.58
C ALA A 120 15.00 -11.94 5.90
N ALA A 121 13.91 -11.39 5.35
CA ALA A 121 12.94 -12.17 4.58
C ALA A 121 13.51 -12.65 3.25
N ARG A 122 14.47 -11.91 2.67
CA ARG A 122 15.13 -12.20 1.39
C ARG A 122 16.44 -13.01 1.53
N ALA A 123 16.72 -13.55 2.71
CA ALA A 123 17.97 -14.27 2.95
C ALA A 123 18.17 -15.44 1.96
N PRO A 124 19.42 -15.77 1.54
CA PRO A 124 19.67 -16.77 0.49
C PRO A 124 19.18 -18.19 0.81
N ASP A 125 19.00 -18.52 2.08
CA ASP A 125 18.51 -19.81 2.58
C ASP A 125 16.99 -19.98 2.44
N LYS A 126 16.26 -18.90 2.11
CA LYS A 126 14.80 -18.94 1.97
C LYS A 126 14.38 -19.63 0.68
N GLN A 127 13.45 -20.58 0.79
CA GLN A 127 12.90 -21.32 -0.36
C GLN A 127 11.90 -20.49 -1.17
N PHE A 128 11.29 -19.49 -0.55
CA PHE A 128 10.41 -18.51 -1.16
C PHE A 128 10.41 -17.26 -0.29
N HIS A 129 10.39 -16.08 -0.88
CA HIS A 129 10.28 -14.84 -0.13
C HIS A 129 9.52 -13.77 -0.91
N ARG A 130 8.67 -13.04 -0.20
CA ARG A 130 8.13 -11.77 -0.65
C ARG A 130 8.01 -10.80 0.52
N CYS A 131 8.25 -9.52 0.28
CA CYS A 131 8.09 -8.46 1.27
C CYS A 131 7.23 -7.33 0.70
N LEU A 132 6.13 -7.02 1.38
CA LEU A 132 5.18 -5.98 1.02
C LEU A 132 5.16 -4.92 2.11
N LEU A 133 5.26 -3.66 1.70
CA LEU A 133 5.12 -2.51 2.59
C LEU A 133 3.74 -1.89 2.43
N LEU A 134 3.03 -1.69 3.53
CA LEU A 134 1.73 -1.06 3.57
C LEU A 134 1.79 0.14 4.52
N GLY A 135 1.29 1.30 4.11
CA GLY A 135 1.27 2.50 4.94
C GLY A 135 -0.07 3.21 4.87
N HIS A 136 -0.67 3.55 6.01
CA HIS A 136 -1.94 4.29 6.04
C HIS A 136 -1.76 5.71 6.57
N SER A 137 -2.37 6.71 5.92
CA SER A 137 -2.38 8.09 6.42
C SER A 137 -0.94 8.62 6.63
N PHE A 138 -0.53 8.92 7.87
CA PHE A 138 0.86 9.26 8.19
C PHE A 138 1.85 8.10 8.02
N GLY A 139 1.41 6.86 8.09
CA GLY A 139 2.21 5.71 7.67
C GLY A 139 2.52 5.71 6.19
N GLY A 140 1.62 6.27 5.36
CA GLY A 140 1.88 6.53 3.94
C GLY A 140 3.01 7.55 3.75
N LEU A 141 3.02 8.64 4.52
CA LEU A 141 4.12 9.62 4.55
C LEU A 141 5.46 8.95 4.91
N LEU A 142 5.47 8.12 5.95
CA LEU A 142 6.68 7.44 6.41
C LEU A 142 7.21 6.49 5.31
N LEU A 143 6.30 5.75 4.68
CA LEU A 143 6.61 4.86 3.57
C LEU A 143 7.15 5.61 2.34
N GLU A 144 6.52 6.72 1.96
CA GLU A 144 6.96 7.57 0.84
C GLU A 144 8.40 8.08 1.03
N ASN A 145 8.72 8.57 2.22
CA ASN A 145 10.08 9.03 2.54
C ASN A 145 11.09 7.87 2.53
N THR A 146 10.73 6.73 3.13
CA THR A 146 11.55 5.49 3.14
C THR A 146 11.92 5.08 1.71
N ILE A 147 10.95 5.10 0.80
CA ILE A 147 11.15 4.74 -0.61
C ILE A 147 11.98 5.79 -1.35
N SER A 148 11.72 7.08 -1.08
CA SER A 148 12.48 8.18 -1.69
C SER A 148 13.98 8.06 -1.38
N HIS A 149 14.33 7.81 -0.11
CA HIS A 149 15.72 7.58 0.30
C HIS A 149 16.33 6.35 -0.40
N SER A 150 15.60 5.24 -0.45
CA SER A 150 16.07 4.02 -1.11
C SER A 150 16.34 4.21 -2.61
N ILE A 151 15.47 4.92 -3.33
CA ILE A 151 15.64 5.18 -4.77
C ILE A 151 16.83 6.11 -5.03
N LEU A 152 17.00 7.15 -4.20
CA LEU A 152 18.13 8.09 -4.32
C LEU A 152 19.46 7.39 -4.02
N ASP A 153 19.52 6.55 -3.00
CA ASP A 153 20.70 5.77 -2.64
C ASP A 153 21.07 4.76 -3.75
N ALA A 154 20.09 4.03 -4.27
CA ALA A 154 20.27 3.11 -5.40
C ALA A 154 20.75 3.82 -6.67
N SER A 155 20.25 5.04 -6.92
CA SER A 155 20.64 5.85 -8.08
C SER A 155 22.07 6.39 -7.97
N SER A 156 22.50 6.76 -6.77
CA SER A 156 23.87 7.28 -6.52
C SER A 156 24.95 6.20 -6.57
N THR A 157 24.63 4.97 -6.15
CA THR A 157 25.57 3.84 -6.10
C THR A 157 25.67 3.07 -7.42
N GLY A 158 24.87 3.42 -8.43
CA GLY A 158 24.80 2.71 -9.71
C GLY A 158 24.09 1.36 -9.64
N ALA A 159 23.71 0.91 -8.44
CA ALA A 159 22.89 -0.28 -8.20
C ALA A 159 21.42 0.03 -8.50
N ARG A 160 21.09 0.23 -9.78
CA ARG A 160 19.71 0.44 -10.19
C ARG A 160 18.92 -0.85 -9.95
N ASN A 161 18.01 -0.79 -8.97
CA ASN A 161 17.00 -1.79 -8.64
C ASN A 161 17.42 -2.94 -7.70
N THR A 162 17.67 -2.64 -6.43
CA THR A 162 17.59 -3.64 -5.34
C THR A 162 16.87 -3.08 -4.12
N SER A 163 15.62 -2.64 -4.29
CA SER A 163 14.76 -2.53 -3.12
C SER A 163 14.73 -3.88 -2.39
N PRO A 164 14.86 -3.92 -1.05
CA PRO A 164 14.74 -5.16 -0.31
C PRO A 164 13.27 -5.64 -0.21
N TRP A 165 12.30 -4.81 -0.60
CA TRP A 165 10.88 -5.16 -0.74
C TRP A 165 10.46 -5.35 -2.19
N ASP A 166 9.38 -6.10 -2.39
CA ASP A 166 8.82 -6.43 -3.71
C ASP A 166 7.70 -5.46 -4.13
N MET A 167 6.93 -4.94 -3.17
CA MET A 167 5.76 -4.09 -3.42
C MET A 167 5.58 -3.10 -2.26
N ALA A 168 5.12 -1.89 -2.57
CA ALA A 168 4.79 -0.88 -1.57
C ALA A 168 3.49 -0.16 -1.92
N VAL A 169 2.60 -0.05 -0.94
CA VAL A 169 1.28 0.58 -1.10
C VAL A 169 1.01 1.54 0.05
N ALA A 170 0.68 2.78 -0.28
CA ALA A 170 0.24 3.78 0.68
C ALA A 170 -1.24 4.11 0.48
N PHE A 171 -2.04 4.00 1.54
CA PHE A 171 -3.46 4.31 1.56
C PHE A 171 -3.69 5.69 2.16
N ASN A 172 -4.42 6.55 1.43
CA ASN A 172 -4.83 7.88 1.88
C ASN A 172 -3.68 8.68 2.50
N SER A 173 -2.51 8.69 1.84
CA SER A 173 -1.30 9.29 2.39
C SER A 173 -1.51 10.76 2.75
N ALA A 174 -1.15 11.09 4.00
CA ALA A 174 -1.42 12.38 4.62
C ALA A 174 -0.21 13.32 4.60
N ASP A 175 0.45 13.46 3.44
CA ASP A 175 1.52 14.43 3.24
C ASP A 175 1.18 15.52 2.20
N SER A 176 1.94 16.61 2.17
CA SER A 176 1.98 17.52 1.04
C SER A 176 2.55 16.80 -0.17
N SER A 177 2.10 17.17 -1.36
CA SER A 177 2.56 16.59 -2.62
C SER A 177 3.97 17.03 -3.04
N VAL A 178 4.69 17.81 -2.24
CA VAL A 178 5.99 18.40 -2.64
C VAL A 178 7.06 17.31 -2.78
N GLY A 179 7.23 16.46 -1.77
CA GLY A 179 8.19 15.35 -1.81
C GLY A 179 7.86 14.37 -2.94
N THR A 180 6.57 13.99 -3.05
CA THR A 180 6.10 13.10 -4.11
C THR A 180 6.32 13.69 -5.51
N ARG A 181 6.07 14.99 -5.71
CA ARG A 181 6.38 15.69 -6.98
C ARG A 181 7.86 15.59 -7.31
N GLN A 182 8.73 15.83 -6.33
CA GLN A 182 10.19 15.78 -6.54
C GLN A 182 10.63 14.36 -6.91
N LEU A 183 10.13 13.34 -6.21
CA LEU A 183 10.41 11.94 -6.54
C LEU A 183 9.91 11.57 -7.95
N MET A 184 8.68 11.96 -8.31
CA MET A 184 8.16 11.71 -9.66
C MET A 184 8.97 12.43 -10.74
N ALA A 185 9.44 13.66 -10.48
CA ALA A 185 10.30 14.39 -11.41
C ALA A 185 11.64 13.68 -11.62
N GLU A 186 12.23 13.15 -10.54
CA GLU A 186 13.47 12.35 -10.62
C GLU A 186 13.23 11.06 -11.41
N LEU A 187 12.14 10.35 -11.17
CA LEU A 187 11.80 9.14 -11.93
C LEU A 187 11.53 9.44 -13.42
N ASP A 188 10.88 10.56 -13.74
CA ASP A 188 10.65 11.02 -15.12
C ASP A 188 11.98 11.37 -15.84
N TYR A 189 12.94 11.90 -15.09
CA TYR A 189 14.30 12.13 -15.57
C TYR A 189 15.08 10.82 -15.78
N LEU A 190 15.01 9.88 -14.82
CA LEU A 190 15.76 8.62 -14.85
C LEU A 190 15.22 7.62 -15.87
N TYR A 191 13.91 7.60 -16.11
CA TYR A 191 13.24 6.60 -16.93
C TYR A 191 12.45 7.22 -18.08
N ARG A 192 12.26 6.44 -19.13
CA ARG A 192 11.39 6.71 -20.27
C ARG A 192 10.46 5.52 -20.48
N TYR A 193 9.17 5.76 -20.59
CA TYR A 193 8.22 4.71 -20.91
C TYR A 193 8.33 4.27 -22.38
N ASP A 194 8.39 2.95 -22.59
CA ASP A 194 8.36 2.27 -23.88
C ASP A 194 7.03 1.51 -24.00
N PRO A 195 6.08 1.99 -24.84
CA PRO A 195 4.76 1.37 -24.96
C PRO A 195 4.80 0.01 -25.65
N VAL A 196 5.80 -0.26 -26.49
CA VAL A 196 5.94 -1.55 -27.18
C VAL A 196 6.40 -2.61 -26.21
N ARG A 197 7.36 -2.27 -25.34
CA ARG A 197 7.85 -3.18 -24.29
C ARG A 197 6.95 -3.21 -23.06
N ARG A 198 5.98 -2.30 -22.93
CA ARG A 198 5.18 -2.06 -21.71
C ARG A 198 6.11 -1.96 -20.49
N ALA A 199 7.13 -1.10 -20.59
CA ALA A 199 8.19 -0.99 -19.58
C ALA A 199 8.77 0.42 -19.47
N TYR A 200 9.28 0.77 -18.30
CA TYR A 200 10.08 1.98 -18.05
C TYR A 200 11.56 1.67 -18.28
N VAL A 201 12.16 2.27 -19.30
CA VAL A 201 13.56 2.05 -19.70
C VAL A 201 14.43 3.19 -19.17
N ALA A 202 15.57 2.87 -18.54
CA ALA A 202 16.49 3.88 -18.02
C ALA A 202 17.10 4.74 -19.15
N ARG A 203 17.31 6.04 -18.90
CA ARG A 203 17.84 7.00 -19.91
C ARG A 203 19.38 7.04 -20.03
N SER A 204 20.14 6.48 -19.08
CA SER A 204 21.62 6.50 -19.08
C SER A 204 22.24 5.20 -19.66
N PRO A 205 23.47 5.26 -20.22
CA PRO A 205 24.13 4.09 -20.81
C PRO A 205 24.87 3.26 -19.75
N ALA A 206 24.30 2.15 -19.26
CA ALA A 206 25.03 1.10 -18.52
C ALA A 206 24.23 -0.24 -18.48
N PRO A 207 24.88 -1.40 -18.20
CA PRO A 207 24.78 -2.64 -18.97
C PRO A 207 23.51 -3.49 -18.75
N GLU A 208 23.33 -4.44 -19.66
CA GLU A 208 22.11 -5.15 -20.10
C GLU A 208 21.21 -5.86 -19.07
N LYS A 209 21.44 -5.77 -17.76
CA LYS A 209 20.54 -6.34 -16.72
C LYS A 209 20.20 -5.29 -15.67
N GLY A 210 18.94 -4.83 -15.68
CA GLY A 210 18.44 -3.76 -14.79
C GLY A 210 18.06 -2.46 -15.50
N SER A 211 18.16 -2.42 -16.84
CA SER A 211 17.89 -1.24 -17.67
C SER A 211 16.40 -0.97 -17.94
N SER A 212 15.50 -1.88 -17.55
CA SER A 212 14.05 -1.70 -17.72
C SER A 212 13.24 -2.29 -16.57
N LEU A 213 12.17 -1.60 -16.21
CA LEU A 213 11.18 -2.00 -15.21
C LEU A 213 9.85 -2.30 -15.91
N PRO A 214 9.27 -3.50 -15.74
CA PRO A 214 7.93 -3.78 -16.25
C PRO A 214 6.92 -2.75 -15.75
N GLU A 215 5.98 -2.34 -16.61
CA GLU A 215 5.05 -1.26 -16.24
C GLU A 215 4.11 -1.63 -15.08
N ASN A 216 3.89 -2.93 -14.89
CA ASN A 216 3.06 -3.53 -13.85
C ASN A 216 3.80 -3.64 -12.51
N ARG A 217 5.01 -3.09 -12.37
CA ARG A 217 5.81 -3.11 -11.14
C ARG A 217 6.26 -1.71 -10.75
N PRO A 218 5.35 -0.82 -10.32
CA PRO A 218 5.74 0.46 -9.77
C PRO A 218 6.55 0.29 -8.47
N PHE A 219 7.39 1.28 -8.15
CA PHE A 219 8.12 1.29 -6.87
C PHE A 219 7.21 1.57 -5.67
N LEU A 220 6.11 2.28 -5.92
CA LEU A 220 5.10 2.66 -4.93
C LEU A 220 3.76 2.87 -5.65
N VAL A 221 2.69 2.41 -5.01
CA VAL A 221 1.31 2.74 -5.35
C VAL A 221 0.70 3.56 -4.23
N ILE A 222 0.26 4.78 -4.50
CA ILE A 222 -0.58 5.57 -3.59
C ILE A 222 -2.03 5.37 -4.00
N LEU A 223 -2.85 4.84 -3.10
CA LEU A 223 -4.29 4.64 -3.25
C LEU A 223 -5.03 5.71 -2.45
N GLN A 224 -5.80 6.55 -3.13
CA GLN A 224 -6.53 7.65 -2.50
C GLN A 224 -8.03 7.52 -2.75
N SER A 225 -8.79 7.40 -1.67
CA SER A 225 -10.24 7.42 -1.72
C SER A 225 -10.77 8.76 -2.23
N GLU A 226 -11.81 8.69 -3.07
CA GLU A 226 -12.49 9.85 -3.62
C GLU A 226 -13.26 10.68 -2.59
N ASN A 227 -13.78 10.05 -1.54
CA ASN A 227 -14.57 10.71 -0.49
C ASN A 227 -13.80 10.87 0.83
N ASP A 228 -12.47 10.75 0.83
CA ASP A 228 -11.64 11.05 1.99
C ASP A 228 -11.65 12.55 2.33
N GLN A 229 -12.40 12.91 3.36
CA GLN A 229 -12.51 14.28 3.85
C GLN A 229 -11.25 14.75 4.59
N ALA A 230 -10.49 13.84 5.20
CA ALA A 230 -9.31 14.18 5.99
C ALA A 230 -8.21 14.75 5.09
N THR A 231 -7.91 14.07 3.98
CA THR A 231 -6.91 14.53 3.01
C THR A 231 -7.49 15.48 1.97
N GLY A 232 -8.78 15.35 1.63
CA GLY A 232 -9.43 16.15 0.59
C GLY A 232 -9.88 17.55 1.05
N GLN A 233 -10.21 17.73 2.33
CA GLN A 233 -10.73 19.01 2.85
C GLN A 233 -9.96 19.52 4.08
N ILE A 234 -9.73 18.65 5.07
CA ILE A 234 -9.07 19.07 6.33
C ILE A 234 -7.60 19.44 6.09
N PHE A 235 -6.86 18.63 5.34
CA PHE A 235 -5.45 18.86 5.05
C PHE A 235 -5.19 20.18 4.29
N PRO A 236 -5.91 20.51 3.19
CA PRO A 236 -5.75 21.79 2.50
C PRO A 236 -6.09 23.01 3.37
N VAL A 237 -7.16 22.92 4.18
CA VAL A 237 -7.54 24.02 5.08
C VAL A 237 -6.47 24.22 6.15
N GLY A 238 -6.01 23.14 6.78
CA GLY A 238 -4.93 23.20 7.77
C GLY A 238 -3.69 23.86 7.19
N THR A 239 -3.13 23.30 6.11
CA THR A 239 -1.89 23.82 5.49
C THR A 239 -2.04 25.26 5.02
N GLY A 240 -3.22 25.66 4.53
CA GLY A 240 -3.54 27.04 4.20
C GLY A 240 -3.46 27.98 5.41
N VAL A 241 -4.03 27.60 6.56
CA VAL A 241 -3.97 28.41 7.79
C VAL A 241 -2.54 28.52 8.32
N TYR A 242 -1.77 27.43 8.32
CA TYR A 242 -0.36 27.45 8.74
C TYR A 242 0.47 28.43 7.90
N ASN A 243 0.26 28.49 6.58
CA ASN A 243 0.96 29.43 5.69
C ASN A 243 0.72 30.91 6.02
N ILE A 244 -0.49 31.25 6.47
CA ILE A 244 -0.84 32.62 6.88
C ILE A 244 -0.07 33.00 8.15
N VAL A 245 0.04 32.06 9.09
CA VAL A 245 0.73 32.27 10.37
C VAL A 245 2.26 32.30 10.19
N ASP A 246 2.80 31.48 9.28
CA ASP A 246 4.25 31.37 9.00
C ASP A 246 4.75 32.41 7.96
N LEU A 247 3.90 33.38 7.58
CA LEU A 247 4.19 34.48 6.63
C LEU A 247 4.79 34.03 5.27
N ARG A 248 4.55 32.78 4.83
CA ARG A 248 5.03 32.27 3.53
C ARG A 248 4.17 32.80 2.38
N ALA A 249 4.39 34.06 2.02
CA ALA A 249 3.65 34.76 0.97
C ALA A 249 4.20 34.52 -0.45
N HIS A 250 5.44 34.04 -0.59
CA HIS A 250 6.09 33.83 -1.89
C HIS A 250 6.24 32.35 -2.21
N TRP A 251 5.75 31.96 -3.39
CA TRP A 251 5.82 30.59 -3.90
C TRP A 251 6.43 30.58 -5.30
N ASP A 252 7.47 29.77 -5.48
CA ASP A 252 8.10 29.59 -6.77
C ASP A 252 7.20 28.81 -7.74
N LYS A 253 7.47 29.00 -9.04
CA LYS A 253 6.86 28.17 -10.09
C LYS A 253 7.75 26.96 -10.36
N VAL A 254 7.22 25.77 -10.09
CA VAL A 254 7.92 24.49 -10.26
C VAL A 254 7.33 23.70 -11.42
N ALA A 255 8.16 22.86 -12.04
CA ALA A 255 7.75 22.00 -13.14
C ALA A 255 6.78 20.90 -12.66
N VAL A 256 5.76 20.63 -13.47
CA VAL A 256 4.88 19.47 -13.30
C VAL A 256 5.56 18.27 -13.97
N PRO A 257 5.75 17.12 -13.28
CA PRO A 257 6.33 15.92 -13.88
C PRO A 257 5.55 15.47 -15.13
N GLY A 258 6.24 15.00 -16.18
CA GLY A 258 5.60 14.46 -17.39
C GLY A 258 4.75 15.43 -18.22
N SER A 259 4.85 16.75 -17.97
CA SER A 259 3.96 17.77 -18.54
C SER A 259 4.55 18.60 -19.69
N ASN A 260 5.67 18.16 -20.27
CA ASN A 260 6.39 18.90 -21.33
C ASN A 260 6.73 20.36 -20.96
N GLY A 261 7.10 20.61 -19.70
CA GLY A 261 7.60 21.91 -19.24
C GLY A 261 6.55 22.86 -18.65
N LEU A 262 5.31 22.41 -18.42
CA LEU A 262 4.32 23.18 -17.65
C LEU A 262 4.89 23.48 -16.26
N LYS A 263 4.80 24.75 -15.84
CA LYS A 263 5.17 25.20 -14.50
C LYS A 263 3.98 25.79 -13.78
N VAL A 264 3.77 25.41 -12.52
CA VAL A 264 2.69 25.91 -11.66
C VAL A 264 3.26 26.33 -10.30
N SER A 265 2.54 27.16 -9.55
CA SER A 265 2.96 27.58 -8.21
C SER A 265 3.13 26.36 -7.29
N GLU A 266 4.24 26.29 -6.56
CA GLU A 266 4.52 25.19 -5.63
C GLU A 266 3.48 25.08 -4.50
N SER A 267 2.77 26.17 -4.20
CA SER A 267 1.61 26.15 -3.30
C SER A 267 0.58 25.07 -3.66
N LYS A 268 0.39 24.79 -4.96
CA LYS A 268 -0.54 23.75 -5.45
C LYS A 268 -0.11 22.33 -5.04
N PHE A 269 1.18 22.12 -4.79
CA PHE A 269 1.69 20.85 -4.26
C PHE A 269 1.76 20.86 -2.74
N TYR A 270 2.05 22.01 -2.13
CA TYR A 270 2.11 22.14 -0.68
C TYR A 270 0.76 21.90 0.01
N THR A 271 -0.34 22.43 -0.56
CA THR A 271 -1.66 22.40 0.09
C THR A 271 -2.51 21.18 -0.27
N GLN A 272 -2.03 20.28 -1.13
CA GLN A 272 -2.78 19.10 -1.55
C GLN A 272 -1.98 17.84 -1.24
N THR A 273 -2.68 16.77 -0.87
CA THR A 273 -2.04 15.45 -0.76
C THR A 273 -1.82 14.82 -2.12
N PRO A 274 -0.86 13.88 -2.27
CA PRO A 274 -0.50 13.33 -3.58
C PRO A 274 -1.69 12.80 -4.37
N GLY A 275 -2.55 12.03 -3.69
CA GLY A 275 -3.75 11.46 -4.28
C GLY A 275 -4.90 12.46 -4.52
N ASN A 276 -4.85 13.67 -3.97
CA ASN A 276 -5.81 14.75 -4.24
C ASN A 276 -5.24 15.80 -5.22
N ASN A 277 -4.00 15.61 -5.68
CA ASN A 277 -3.34 16.55 -6.57
C ASN A 277 -3.55 16.18 -8.03
N LYS A 278 -4.34 16.99 -8.73
CA LYS A 278 -4.69 16.77 -10.16
C LYS A 278 -3.49 16.71 -11.11
N TYR A 279 -2.32 17.22 -10.69
CA TYR A 279 -1.10 17.18 -11.49
C TYR A 279 -0.29 15.90 -11.29
N LEU A 280 -0.52 15.16 -10.20
CA LEU A 280 0.25 13.97 -9.84
C LEU A 280 -0.52 12.67 -10.05
N VAL A 281 -1.86 12.69 -9.86
CA VAL A 281 -2.72 11.52 -10.09
C VAL A 281 -2.57 11.01 -11.52
N ASN A 282 -1.94 9.86 -11.69
CA ASN A 282 -1.67 9.25 -13.01
C ASN A 282 -2.50 7.98 -13.27
N TYR A 283 -3.29 7.51 -12.29
CA TYR A 283 -4.31 6.48 -12.49
C TYR A 283 -5.66 6.82 -11.81
N HIS A 284 -6.75 6.30 -12.36
CA HIS A 284 -8.06 6.21 -11.72
C HIS A 284 -8.50 4.74 -11.73
N VAL A 285 -9.26 4.34 -10.71
CA VAL A 285 -10.05 3.10 -10.79
C VAL A 285 -11.40 3.44 -11.44
N ALA A 286 -11.66 2.86 -12.60
CA ALA A 286 -12.90 3.06 -13.34
C ALA A 286 -13.79 1.81 -13.30
N PRO A 287 -15.13 1.96 -13.20
CA PRO A 287 -16.03 0.83 -13.28
C PRO A 287 -16.09 0.28 -14.71
N LEU A 288 -16.01 -1.05 -14.85
CA LEU A 288 -16.33 -1.78 -16.08
C LEU A 288 -17.78 -2.28 -16.10
N GLY A 289 -18.48 -2.21 -14.97
CA GLY A 289 -19.90 -2.56 -14.84
C GLY A 289 -20.14 -3.67 -13.82
N GLU A 290 -21.40 -4.12 -13.76
CA GLU A 290 -21.78 -5.30 -13.00
C GLU A 290 -21.11 -6.55 -13.56
N ALA A 291 -20.81 -7.50 -12.68
CA ALA A 291 -20.15 -8.75 -13.01
C ALA A 291 -20.90 -9.91 -12.35
N THR A 292 -20.49 -11.13 -12.69
CA THR A 292 -20.91 -12.35 -12.01
C THR A 292 -19.71 -12.96 -11.29
N PRO A 293 -19.91 -13.66 -10.16
CA PRO A 293 -18.83 -14.38 -9.49
C PRO A 293 -18.15 -15.35 -10.46
N PRO A 294 -16.80 -15.35 -10.54
CA PRO A 294 -16.06 -16.40 -11.22
C PRO A 294 -16.41 -17.80 -10.70
N ALA A 295 -16.30 -18.81 -11.56
CA ALA A 295 -16.59 -20.19 -11.17
C ALA A 295 -15.47 -20.78 -10.30
N GLY A 296 -15.84 -21.65 -9.34
CA GLY A 296 -14.88 -22.40 -8.53
C GLY A 296 -14.33 -21.67 -7.31
N LEU A 297 -14.98 -20.57 -6.90
CA LEU A 297 -14.71 -19.92 -5.61
C LEU A 297 -15.24 -20.80 -4.47
N ARG A 298 -14.47 -20.95 -3.40
CA ARG A 298 -14.79 -21.80 -2.24
C ARG A 298 -15.68 -21.10 -1.22
N ALA A 299 -15.97 -19.81 -1.44
CA ALA A 299 -16.79 -18.97 -0.57
C ALA A 299 -16.19 -18.77 0.83
N THR A 300 -14.99 -18.20 0.84
CA THR A 300 -14.35 -17.58 2.00
C THR A 300 -15.03 -16.25 2.33
N ASP A 301 -14.72 -15.69 3.51
CA ASP A 301 -15.27 -14.42 4.01
C ASP A 301 -15.28 -13.29 2.97
N ASN A 302 -14.23 -13.19 2.13
CA ASN A 302 -14.19 -12.28 0.99
C ASN A 302 -14.02 -13.02 -0.35
N ARG A 303 -15.11 -13.15 -1.12
CA ARG A 303 -15.10 -13.89 -2.39
C ARG A 303 -14.45 -13.14 -3.54
N ALA A 304 -14.55 -11.80 -3.56
CA ALA A 304 -13.86 -11.00 -4.56
C ALA A 304 -12.35 -11.03 -4.35
N PHE A 305 -11.88 -11.06 -3.10
CA PHE A 305 -10.48 -11.33 -2.80
C PHE A 305 -10.05 -12.69 -3.35
N GLU A 306 -10.82 -13.76 -3.11
CA GLU A 306 -10.53 -15.09 -3.65
C GLU A 306 -10.42 -15.07 -5.18
N ALA A 307 -11.38 -14.43 -5.85
CA ALA A 307 -11.36 -14.26 -7.30
C ALA A 307 -10.08 -13.58 -7.77
N ASN A 308 -9.71 -12.47 -7.14
CA ASN A 308 -8.58 -11.66 -7.55
C ASN A 308 -7.23 -12.33 -7.25
N ILE A 309 -7.11 -13.07 -6.14
CA ILE A 309 -5.84 -13.71 -5.78
C ILE A 309 -5.58 -14.98 -6.60
N LEU A 310 -6.61 -15.65 -7.13
CA LEU A 310 -6.45 -16.89 -7.89
C LEU A 310 -6.13 -16.73 -9.37
N GLU A 311 -6.04 -15.50 -9.86
CA GLU A 311 -5.71 -15.21 -11.26
C GLU A 311 -4.73 -14.05 -11.42
N ASN A 312 -4.21 -13.90 -12.64
CA ASN A 312 -3.38 -12.76 -13.01
C ASN A 312 -4.24 -11.71 -13.72
N HIS A 313 -3.92 -10.43 -13.51
CA HIS A 313 -4.69 -9.30 -14.07
C HIS A 313 -3.86 -8.46 -15.05
N PRO A 314 -3.49 -8.98 -16.24
CA PRO A 314 -2.62 -8.30 -17.20
C PRO A 314 -3.27 -7.06 -17.86
N ASP A 315 -4.59 -6.94 -17.74
CA ASP A 315 -5.41 -5.82 -18.18
C ASP A 315 -5.69 -4.81 -17.04
N TYR A 316 -5.10 -5.03 -15.86
CA TYR A 316 -5.30 -4.22 -14.67
C TYR A 316 -6.75 -4.15 -14.20
N SER A 317 -7.54 -5.17 -14.50
CA SER A 317 -8.91 -5.30 -14.01
C SER A 317 -9.00 -6.09 -12.71
N PHE A 318 -10.09 -5.95 -11.97
CA PHE A 318 -10.34 -6.72 -10.74
C PHE A 318 -11.82 -6.72 -10.35
N TYR A 319 -12.20 -7.64 -9.46
CA TYR A 319 -13.56 -7.77 -8.94
C TYR A 319 -13.71 -7.18 -7.53
N THR A 320 -14.93 -6.75 -7.22
CA THR A 320 -15.44 -6.48 -5.88
C THR A 320 -16.78 -7.20 -5.71
N SER A 321 -17.16 -7.59 -4.49
CA SER A 321 -18.42 -8.32 -4.24
C SER A 321 -19.33 -7.64 -3.21
N GLU A 322 -18.85 -6.64 -2.47
CA GLU A 322 -19.61 -6.08 -1.36
C GLU A 322 -20.20 -4.70 -1.64
N HIS A 323 -21.28 -4.39 -0.94
CA HIS A 323 -21.84 -3.05 -0.91
C HIS A 323 -21.06 -2.21 0.10
N ASN A 324 -19.99 -1.54 -0.33
CA ASN A 324 -19.28 -0.64 0.57
C ASN A 324 -20.10 0.64 0.81
N ASN A 325 -20.76 0.69 1.97
CA ASN A 325 -21.55 1.84 2.44
C ASN A 325 -20.90 2.54 3.65
N GLY A 326 -19.67 2.17 4.02
CA GLY A 326 -18.97 2.73 5.19
C GLY A 326 -19.43 2.20 6.55
N HIS A 327 -20.25 1.14 6.59
CA HIS A 327 -20.66 0.43 7.82
C HIS A 327 -19.97 -0.92 7.98
N GLU A 328 -18.76 -1.07 7.45
CA GLU A 328 -17.95 -2.29 7.64
C GLU A 328 -17.84 -2.59 9.14
N ASP A 329 -18.32 -3.76 9.55
CA ASP A 329 -18.27 -4.17 10.95
C ASP A 329 -16.81 -4.22 11.40
N ASN A 330 -16.54 -3.73 12.61
CA ASN A 330 -15.20 -3.81 13.20
C ASN A 330 -14.91 -5.28 13.51
N PHE A 331 -14.33 -6.00 12.56
CA PHE A 331 -13.90 -7.38 12.73
C PHE A 331 -12.67 -7.43 13.66
N CYS A 332 -12.92 -7.26 14.96
CA CYS A 332 -11.98 -7.54 16.02
C CYS A 332 -12.36 -8.83 16.72
N ARG A 333 -11.36 -9.60 17.17
CA ARG A 333 -11.56 -10.87 17.89
C ARG A 333 -12.68 -10.73 18.94
N GLY A 334 -13.76 -11.46 18.71
CA GLY A 334 -14.96 -11.53 19.54
C GLY A 334 -15.69 -12.85 19.28
N ALA A 335 -16.81 -13.09 19.96
CA ALA A 335 -17.56 -14.35 19.84
C ALA A 335 -18.10 -14.64 18.42
N GLU A 336 -18.06 -13.64 17.54
CA GLU A 336 -18.58 -13.69 16.15
C GLU A 336 -17.49 -13.92 15.10
N TYR A 337 -16.20 -13.97 15.50
CA TYR A 337 -15.09 -14.27 14.58
C TYR A 337 -14.68 -15.74 14.66
N ASN A 338 -14.93 -16.49 13.58
CA ASN A 338 -14.47 -17.85 13.41
C ASN A 338 -13.76 -17.99 12.04
N PRO A 339 -12.42 -17.99 12.00
CA PRO A 339 -11.67 -18.06 10.73
C PRO A 339 -11.78 -19.41 10.01
N ASN A 340 -12.32 -20.42 10.67
CA ASN A 340 -12.60 -21.73 10.07
C ASN A 340 -14.05 -21.84 9.56
N GLU A 341 -14.88 -20.83 9.77
CA GLU A 341 -16.23 -20.78 9.25
C GLU A 341 -16.19 -20.56 7.73
N ILE A 342 -16.84 -21.45 6.99
CA ILE A 342 -17.07 -21.21 5.56
C ILE A 342 -18.30 -20.30 5.49
N ARG A 343 -18.15 -19.11 4.89
CA ARG A 343 -19.26 -18.19 4.62
C ARG A 343 -19.70 -18.33 3.16
N PRO A 344 -20.58 -19.31 2.85
CA PRO A 344 -21.06 -19.52 1.49
C PRO A 344 -21.69 -18.25 0.95
N GLY A 345 -21.55 -18.04 -0.36
CA GLY A 345 -22.05 -16.83 -0.98
C GLY A 345 -23.53 -16.64 -0.72
N THR A 346 -23.90 -15.45 -0.23
CA THR A 346 -25.25 -15.17 0.27
C THR A 346 -26.29 -15.03 -0.85
N GLY A 347 -25.84 -14.95 -2.11
CA GLY A 347 -26.66 -14.61 -3.26
C GLY A 347 -27.05 -13.13 -3.34
N ASN A 348 -26.70 -12.34 -2.33
CA ASN A 348 -26.96 -10.90 -2.24
C ASN A 348 -25.70 -10.05 -2.51
N GLU A 349 -24.62 -10.69 -2.97
CA GLU A 349 -23.36 -10.04 -3.31
C GLU A 349 -23.52 -9.11 -4.52
N LEU A 350 -22.92 -7.94 -4.45
CA LEU A 350 -22.86 -6.97 -5.52
C LEU A 350 -21.54 -7.09 -6.28
N TRP A 351 -21.52 -8.01 -7.25
CA TRP A 351 -20.35 -8.19 -8.09
C TRP A 351 -20.20 -7.05 -9.08
N ARG A 352 -19.04 -6.39 -9.02
CA ARG A 352 -18.64 -5.36 -9.98
C ARG A 352 -17.22 -5.62 -10.46
N LYS A 353 -16.95 -5.24 -11.69
CA LYS A 353 -15.61 -5.26 -12.26
C LYS A 353 -15.08 -3.84 -12.42
N TRP A 354 -13.80 -3.65 -12.12
CA TRP A 354 -13.11 -2.37 -12.13
C TRP A 354 -11.81 -2.48 -12.91
N GLN A 355 -11.21 -1.34 -13.26
CA GLN A 355 -9.92 -1.29 -13.94
C GLN A 355 -9.08 -0.10 -13.49
N PHE A 356 -7.76 -0.29 -13.31
CA PHE A 356 -6.81 0.81 -13.21
C PHE A 356 -6.56 1.42 -14.59
N VAL A 357 -7.02 2.66 -14.77
CA VAL A 357 -6.95 3.40 -16.03
C VAL A 357 -5.99 4.57 -15.87
N TYR A 358 -5.01 4.64 -16.78
CA TYR A 358 -4.04 5.73 -16.82
C TYR A 358 -4.70 7.05 -17.26
N THR A 359 -4.36 8.15 -16.59
CA THR A 359 -5.06 9.44 -16.75
C THR A 359 -4.44 10.38 -17.78
N GLY A 360 -3.21 10.10 -18.22
CA GLY A 360 -2.45 10.99 -19.10
C GLY A 360 -1.43 11.89 -18.40
N ASN A 361 -1.44 11.97 -17.06
CA ASN A 361 -0.37 12.61 -16.28
C ASN A 361 0.93 11.77 -16.29
N ALA A 362 2.01 12.20 -15.62
CA ALA A 362 3.33 11.56 -15.71
C ALA A 362 3.33 10.02 -15.74
N ARG A 363 3.91 9.44 -16.80
CA ARG A 363 4.10 7.99 -16.98
C ARG A 363 5.45 7.56 -16.41
N VAL A 364 5.49 7.32 -15.10
CA VAL A 364 6.68 6.94 -14.32
C VAL A 364 6.42 5.65 -13.52
N PRO A 365 7.45 4.92 -13.04
CA PRO A 365 7.30 3.72 -12.19
C PRO A 365 6.83 4.06 -10.77
N PHE A 366 5.78 4.87 -10.65
CA PHE A 366 5.12 5.32 -9.43
C PHE A 366 3.66 5.61 -9.78
N TRP A 367 2.74 4.86 -9.18
CA TRP A 367 1.30 5.03 -9.41
C TRP A 367 0.67 5.85 -8.30
N ILE A 368 -0.12 6.85 -8.67
CA ILE A 368 -0.98 7.63 -7.78
C ILE A 368 -2.40 7.48 -8.32
N VAL A 369 -3.20 6.74 -7.57
CA VAL A 369 -4.48 6.21 -7.99
C VAL A 369 -5.61 6.86 -7.20
N ARG A 370 -6.61 7.38 -7.91
CA ARG A 370 -7.91 7.72 -7.30
C ARG A 370 -8.81 6.49 -7.29
N VAL A 371 -9.38 6.21 -6.13
CA VAL A 371 -10.18 5.01 -5.87
C VAL A 371 -11.60 5.43 -5.47
N PRO A 372 -12.64 4.95 -6.17
CA PRO A 372 -14.03 5.18 -5.82
C PRO A 372 -14.36 4.81 -4.38
N LYS A 373 -15.32 5.55 -3.80
CA LYS A 373 -15.82 5.31 -2.43
C LYS A 373 -16.44 3.92 -2.24
N ASP A 374 -16.92 3.31 -3.32
CA ASP A 374 -17.45 1.93 -3.35
C ASP A 374 -16.35 0.89 -3.07
N ILE A 375 -15.07 1.28 -3.12
CA ILE A 375 -13.92 0.41 -2.84
C ILE A 375 -13.24 0.83 -1.55
N ILE A 376 -12.77 2.09 -1.47
CA ILE A 376 -12.19 2.64 -0.23
C ILE A 376 -13.12 3.72 0.28
N TRP A 377 -13.85 3.44 1.35
CA TRP A 377 -14.71 4.43 1.98
C TRP A 377 -13.92 5.39 2.88
N GLY A 378 -13.92 6.66 2.51
CA GLY A 378 -13.36 7.74 3.31
C GLY A 378 -11.87 7.53 3.64
N HIS A 379 -11.47 7.97 4.83
CA HIS A 379 -10.08 7.88 5.26
C HIS A 379 -9.69 6.48 5.75
N GLY A 380 -10.61 5.75 6.38
CA GLY A 380 -10.31 4.52 7.14
C GLY A 380 -10.69 3.19 6.47
N GLY A 381 -11.37 3.21 5.32
CA GLY A 381 -11.85 1.99 4.65
C GLY A 381 -10.78 1.17 3.91
N LEU A 382 -9.52 1.16 4.39
CA LEU A 382 -8.45 0.40 3.74
C LEU A 382 -8.59 -1.12 3.94
N TRP A 383 -9.24 -1.54 5.02
CA TRP A 383 -9.44 -2.94 5.39
C TRP A 383 -10.83 -3.45 4.98
N SER A 384 -11.58 -2.67 4.22
CA SER A 384 -12.84 -3.10 3.64
C SER A 384 -12.67 -4.31 2.73
N ASP A 385 -13.71 -5.12 2.60
CA ASP A 385 -13.67 -6.27 1.69
C ASP A 385 -13.31 -5.88 0.26
N ASN A 386 -13.87 -4.77 -0.23
CA ASN A 386 -13.57 -4.29 -1.58
C ASN A 386 -12.14 -3.74 -1.71
N SER A 387 -11.60 -3.08 -0.68
CA SER A 387 -10.22 -2.58 -0.65
C SER A 387 -9.21 -3.72 -0.59
N VAL A 388 -9.46 -4.71 0.27
CA VAL A 388 -8.64 -5.92 0.40
C VAL A 388 -8.69 -6.73 -0.90
N ALA A 389 -9.87 -6.87 -1.53
CA ALA A 389 -10.00 -7.49 -2.84
C ALA A 389 -9.20 -6.76 -3.93
N MET A 390 -9.21 -5.42 -3.94
CA MET A 390 -8.37 -4.63 -4.84
C MET A 390 -6.87 -4.83 -4.55
N LEU A 391 -6.46 -4.92 -3.29
CA LEU A 391 -5.08 -5.17 -2.89
C LEU A 391 -4.59 -6.55 -3.39
N ALA A 392 -5.43 -7.58 -3.34
CA ALA A 392 -5.14 -8.88 -3.95
C ALA A 392 -4.88 -8.77 -5.46
N ALA A 393 -5.68 -7.97 -6.18
CA ALA A 393 -5.47 -7.76 -7.59
C ALA A 393 -4.17 -7.02 -7.87
N LEU A 394 -3.85 -5.96 -7.11
CA LEU A 394 -2.57 -5.24 -7.20
C LEU A 394 -1.39 -6.18 -6.94
N PHE A 395 -1.47 -7.02 -5.91
CA PHE A 395 -0.46 -8.03 -5.64
C PHE A 395 -0.24 -8.95 -6.85
N ARG A 396 -1.30 -9.33 -7.56
CA ARG A 396 -1.22 -10.17 -8.77
C ARG A 396 -0.81 -9.45 -10.03
N ILE A 397 -1.07 -8.15 -10.12
CA ILE A 397 -0.54 -7.29 -11.17
C ILE A 397 0.99 -7.24 -11.03
N GLU A 398 1.50 -6.97 -9.82
CA GLU A 398 2.94 -6.84 -9.57
C GLU A 398 3.67 -8.19 -9.53
N ILE A 399 3.04 -9.21 -8.94
CA ILE A 399 3.59 -10.54 -8.71
C ILE A 399 2.68 -11.59 -9.35
N PRO A 400 2.69 -11.69 -10.69
CA PRO A 400 1.88 -12.67 -11.39
C PRO A 400 2.36 -14.09 -11.09
N LEU A 401 1.40 -15.01 -11.04
CA LEU A 401 1.66 -16.44 -10.96
C LEU A 401 2.23 -16.96 -12.28
N PRO A 402 3.21 -17.87 -12.24
CA PRO A 402 3.62 -18.59 -13.43
C PRO A 402 2.51 -19.59 -13.85
N PRO A 403 2.47 -20.01 -15.12
CA PRO A 403 1.40 -20.86 -15.66
C PRO A 403 1.18 -22.15 -14.87
N GLU A 404 2.25 -22.80 -14.38
CA GLU A 404 2.16 -24.03 -13.59
C GLU A 404 1.48 -23.82 -12.23
N ALA A 405 1.74 -22.69 -11.57
CA ALA A 405 1.11 -22.36 -10.30
C ALA A 405 -0.38 -22.04 -10.46
N LEU A 406 -0.73 -21.34 -11.55
CA LEU A 406 -2.12 -21.05 -11.90
C LEU A 406 -2.92 -22.34 -12.17
N ALA A 407 -2.32 -23.31 -12.87
CA ALA A 407 -2.92 -24.61 -13.12
C ALA A 407 -3.14 -25.40 -11.81
N ALA A 408 -2.14 -25.41 -10.91
CA ALA A 408 -2.23 -26.09 -9.63
C ALA A 408 -3.32 -25.49 -8.73
N LEU A 409 -3.46 -24.16 -8.68
CA LEU A 409 -4.49 -23.47 -7.91
C LEU A 409 -5.90 -23.75 -8.43
N ARG A 410 -6.08 -23.77 -9.76
CA ARG A 410 -7.37 -24.13 -10.37
C ARG A 410 -7.76 -25.59 -10.12
N ALA A 411 -6.79 -26.48 -10.01
CA ALA A 411 -7.03 -27.88 -9.66
C ALA A 411 -7.43 -28.03 -8.19
N SER A 412 -6.75 -27.34 -7.26
CA SER A 412 -7.06 -27.41 -5.82
C SER A 412 -8.37 -26.73 -5.44
N ALA A 413 -8.79 -25.68 -6.17
CA ALA A 413 -10.08 -25.04 -5.98
C ALA A 413 -11.28 -25.94 -6.38
N ARG A 414 -11.06 -26.96 -7.21
CA ARG A 414 -12.10 -27.89 -7.67
C ARG A 414 -12.30 -29.11 -6.77
N THR A 415 -11.39 -29.37 -5.83
CA THR A 415 -11.49 -30.49 -4.90
C THR A 415 -12.02 -30.00 -3.55
N PRO A 416 -13.23 -30.42 -3.12
CA PRO A 416 -13.66 -30.19 -1.74
C PRO A 416 -12.63 -30.80 -0.80
N ARG A 417 -12.15 -30.05 0.20
CA ARG A 417 -11.47 -30.69 1.33
C ARG A 417 -12.55 -31.48 2.07
N ASP A 418 -12.51 -32.80 1.97
CA ASP A 418 -13.13 -33.67 2.96
C ASP A 418 -12.52 -33.31 4.31
N VAL A 419 -13.26 -32.55 5.12
CA VAL A 419 -12.95 -32.33 6.53
C VAL A 419 -13.23 -33.65 7.23
N ARG A 420 -12.20 -34.50 7.37
CA ARG A 420 -12.28 -35.63 8.30
C ARG A 420 -12.13 -35.06 9.71
N HIS A 421 -13.16 -35.32 10.51
CA HIS A 421 -13.31 -35.02 11.94
C HIS A 421 -12.14 -35.50 12.79
#